data_AF-A0A7C5ZHA0-F1
#
_entry.id   AF-A0A7C5ZHA0-F1
#
_cell.length_a   1.000
_cell.length_b   1.000
_cell.length_c   1.000
_cell.angle_alpha   90.00
_cell.angle_beta   90.00
_cell.angle_gamma   90.00
#
_symmetry.space_group_name_H-M   'P 1'
#
loop_
_entity.id
_entity.type
_entity.pdbx_description
1 polymer ?
#
loop_
_entity_poly.entity_id
_entity_poly.type
_entity_poly.pdbx_seq_one_letter_code
_entity_poly.pdbx_strand_id
1 'polypeptide(L)'
;MDQTVDAASGSPPRLGRRVDAPGSLQKRVDKHLLACAAAATALSAAAGEQAEAAIQYSGLLDLPVDATRSSGIYIDVDGLQTDRPPPSNPQQGTILSAWDLNIFNVNFTDPQEQGKGVFLYTPAARPAAAMGNKSGDGAYAYVSRLGAGVTVGPGGPFIAPPPPTGFAYPFFTYSDATPPDQYPLPGVQWSGGVTNGFMGFRFTAADNQIHFGWARLNIGTRAQNHQIVLRDFAWESSPNTPIATGAIPEPSVGTALGFLALGAAGIRPTRRLRELRR
;
A
#
# COMPACT_ATOMS: atom_id res chain seq x y z
N MET A 1 103.89 -2.22 27.54
CA MET A 1 103.55 -1.30 26.44
C MET A 1 102.23 -1.79 25.90
N ASP A 2 101.12 -1.36 26.47
CA ASP A 2 100.56 -0.01 26.40
C ASP A 2 99.61 0.09 25.19
N GLN A 3 98.41 0.56 25.51
CA GLN A 3 97.36 1.16 24.68
C GLN A 3 96.41 0.33 23.82
N THR A 4 95.20 0.80 23.53
CA THR A 4 94.09 1.52 24.21
C THR A 4 92.99 1.57 23.13
N VAL A 5 91.70 1.58 23.52
CA VAL A 5 90.52 2.13 22.79
C VAL A 5 90.19 1.60 21.37
N ASP A 6 88.95 1.59 20.85
CA ASP A 6 87.75 2.36 21.19
C ASP A 6 86.47 1.64 20.71
N ALA A 7 85.39 1.81 21.48
CA ALA A 7 84.05 1.33 21.18
C ALA A 7 83.24 2.44 20.49
N ALA A 8 82.73 2.19 19.28
CA ALA A 8 81.82 3.09 18.59
C ALA A 8 80.38 2.54 18.63
N SER A 9 79.58 3.05 19.56
CA SER A 9 78.13 2.79 19.65
C SER A 9 77.38 3.67 18.64
N GLY A 10 76.81 3.07 17.61
CA GLY A 10 75.87 3.73 16.70
C GLY A 10 74.47 3.80 17.29
N SER A 11 74.04 4.99 17.72
CA SER A 11 72.65 5.27 18.11
C SER A 11 71.73 5.30 16.88
N PRO A 12 70.55 4.66 16.92
CA PRO A 12 69.57 4.76 15.83
C PRO A 12 68.87 6.14 15.84
N PRO A 13 68.43 6.63 14.67
CA PRO A 13 67.74 7.91 14.55
C PRO A 13 66.38 7.85 15.27
N ARG A 14 66.21 8.71 16.28
CA ARG A 14 64.93 8.93 16.95
C ARG A 14 63.93 9.54 15.96
N LEU A 15 62.95 8.74 15.54
CA LEU A 15 61.74 9.18 14.85
C LEU A 15 61.00 10.21 15.73
N GLY A 16 61.14 11.49 15.37
CA GLY A 16 60.38 12.58 15.97
C GLY A 16 58.90 12.38 15.71
N ARG A 17 58.17 11.93 16.73
CA ARG A 17 56.71 11.87 16.74
C ARG A 17 56.18 13.30 16.70
N ARG A 18 55.81 13.76 15.51
CA ARG A 18 55.06 15.01 15.32
C ARG A 18 53.77 14.93 16.13
N VAL A 19 53.68 15.76 17.17
CA VAL A 19 52.44 16.01 17.89
C VAL A 19 51.66 16.99 17.02
N ASP A 20 50.71 16.48 16.26
CA ASP A 20 49.84 17.31 15.44
C ASP A 20 49.02 18.23 16.35
N ALA A 21 49.08 19.53 16.05
CA ALA A 21 48.38 20.56 16.81
C ALA A 21 46.85 20.30 16.80
N PRO A 22 46.14 20.57 17.91
CA PRO A 22 44.74 20.19 18.11
C PRO A 22 43.75 20.69 17.03
N GLY A 23 44.11 21.74 16.27
CA GLY A 23 43.27 22.24 15.18
C GLY A 23 43.31 21.42 13.87
N SER A 24 44.26 20.50 13.69
CA SER A 24 44.36 19.71 12.44
C SER A 24 43.33 18.58 12.37
N LEU A 25 42.92 18.06 13.53
CA LEU A 25 41.95 16.97 13.65
C LEU A 25 40.53 17.44 13.35
N GLN A 26 40.12 18.61 13.85
CA GLN A 26 38.81 19.21 13.53
C GLN A 26 38.66 19.46 12.02
N LYS A 27 39.68 20.05 11.38
CA LYS A 27 39.66 20.28 9.93
C LYS A 27 39.54 19.00 9.09
N ARG A 28 40.10 17.88 9.57
CA ARG A 28 40.01 16.58 8.88
C ARG A 28 38.62 15.95 9.01
N VAL A 29 37.99 16.07 10.18
CA VAL A 29 36.64 15.56 10.42
C VAL A 29 35.61 16.33 9.60
N ASP A 30 35.69 17.65 9.56
CA ASP A 30 34.76 18.49 8.78
C ASP A 30 34.84 18.17 7.27
N LYS A 31 36.06 17.96 6.75
CA LYS A 31 36.28 17.64 5.33
C LYS A 31 35.73 16.26 4.95
N HIS A 32 35.83 15.27 5.84
CA HIS A 32 35.26 13.94 5.61
C HIS A 32 33.73 13.96 5.67
N LEU A 33 33.14 14.69 6.63
CA LEU A 33 31.69 14.83 6.71
C LEU A 33 31.11 15.55 5.48
N LEU A 34 31.78 16.61 5.00
CA LEU A 34 31.37 17.31 3.79
C LEU A 34 31.48 16.43 2.54
N ALA A 35 32.53 15.61 2.44
CA ALA A 35 32.72 14.68 1.32
C ALA A 35 31.68 13.54 1.34
N CYS A 36 31.35 13.01 2.52
CA CYS A 36 30.28 12.02 2.66
C CYS A 36 28.90 12.60 2.32
N ALA A 37 28.61 13.84 2.72
CA ALA A 37 27.36 14.51 2.38
C ALA A 37 27.22 14.75 0.87
N ALA A 38 28.30 15.16 0.20
CA ALA A 38 28.32 15.38 -1.25
C ALA A 38 28.22 14.08 -2.07
N ALA A 39 28.85 13.00 -1.59
CA ALA A 39 28.75 11.69 -2.23
C ALA A 39 27.33 11.10 -2.11
N ALA A 40 26.67 11.31 -0.97
CA ALA A 40 25.29 10.90 -0.76
C ALA A 40 24.32 11.62 -1.72
N THR A 41 24.49 12.93 -1.93
CA THR A 41 23.66 13.70 -2.87
C THR A 41 23.94 13.37 -4.35
N ALA A 42 25.18 13.05 -4.71
CA ALA A 42 25.53 12.67 -6.07
C ALA A 42 24.98 11.28 -6.47
N LEU A 43 24.95 10.33 -5.53
CA LEU A 43 24.37 9.00 -5.77
C LEU A 43 22.85 9.05 -5.99
N SER A 44 22.14 9.96 -5.32
CA SER A 44 20.70 10.17 -5.53
C SER A 44 20.35 10.82 -6.87
N ALA A 45 21.27 11.55 -7.52
CA ALA A 45 21.00 12.24 -8.78
C ALA A 45 21.28 11.37 -10.03
N ALA A 46 21.97 10.24 -9.88
CA ALA A 46 22.40 9.39 -11.00
C ALA A 46 21.56 8.10 -11.16
N ALA A 47 20.68 7.80 -10.21
CA ALA A 47 19.64 6.79 -10.41
C ALA A 47 18.56 7.43 -11.29
N GLY A 48 18.58 7.14 -12.59
CA GLY A 48 17.50 7.55 -13.48
C GLY A 48 16.16 7.11 -12.90
N GLU A 49 15.14 7.97 -13.03
CA GLU A 49 13.75 7.67 -12.70
C GLU A 49 13.24 6.53 -13.60
N GLN A 50 13.69 5.30 -13.38
CA GLN A 50 12.76 4.19 -13.54
C GLN A 50 11.68 4.50 -12.51
N ALA A 51 10.47 4.79 -12.99
CA ALA A 51 9.29 4.84 -12.15
C ALA A 51 9.19 3.48 -11.47
N GLU A 52 9.81 3.39 -10.29
CA GLU A 52 9.80 2.20 -9.46
C GLU A 52 8.33 1.91 -9.18
N ALA A 53 7.93 0.65 -9.37
CA ALA A 53 6.61 0.17 -9.02
C ALA A 53 6.30 0.61 -7.59
N ALA A 54 5.47 1.64 -7.46
CA ALA A 54 5.20 2.30 -6.21
C ALA A 54 3.75 2.01 -5.87
N ILE A 55 3.56 1.10 -4.91
CA ILE A 55 2.26 0.89 -4.33
C ILE A 55 1.77 2.24 -3.81
N GLN A 56 0.59 2.66 -4.26
CA GLN A 56 -0.09 3.83 -3.75
C GLN A 56 -1.11 3.34 -2.74
N TYR A 57 -0.99 3.78 -1.49
CA TYR A 57 -1.81 3.29 -0.38
C TYR A 57 -2.65 4.41 0.22
N SER A 58 -3.94 4.14 0.42
CA SER A 58 -4.88 5.12 0.96
C SER A 58 -4.62 5.48 2.44
N GLY A 59 -3.86 4.65 3.16
CA GLY A 59 -3.91 4.64 4.62
C GLY A 59 -5.20 3.99 5.14
N LEU A 60 -5.30 3.82 6.45
CA LEU A 60 -6.51 3.30 7.10
C LEU A 60 -7.60 4.38 7.10
N LEU A 61 -8.74 4.08 6.47
CA LEU A 61 -9.88 4.99 6.28
C LEU A 61 -11.04 4.69 7.23
N ASP A 62 -11.36 3.40 7.44
CA ASP A 62 -12.47 2.92 8.28
C ASP A 62 -13.83 3.55 7.96
N LEU A 63 -14.16 3.61 6.66
CA LEU A 63 -15.36 4.26 6.15
C LEU A 63 -16.54 3.27 6.09
N PRO A 64 -17.60 3.46 6.89
CA PRO A 64 -18.80 2.64 6.77
C PRO A 64 -19.56 2.99 5.50
N VAL A 65 -19.90 2.00 4.69
CA VAL A 65 -20.84 2.14 3.57
C VAL A 65 -22.23 2.26 4.15
N ASP A 66 -22.92 3.34 3.81
CA ASP A 66 -24.26 3.62 4.31
C ASP A 66 -25.27 2.60 3.72
N ALA A 67 -25.83 1.75 4.58
CA ALA A 67 -26.83 0.76 4.18
C ALA A 67 -28.22 1.36 3.88
N THR A 68 -28.41 2.65 4.19
CA THR A 68 -29.69 3.36 3.97
C THR A 68 -29.69 4.17 2.68
N ARG A 69 -28.53 4.34 2.04
CA ARG A 69 -28.37 5.12 0.82
C ARG A 69 -27.89 4.23 -0.32
N SER A 70 -28.54 4.36 -1.46
CA SER A 70 -28.12 3.73 -2.71
C SER A 70 -26.84 4.32 -3.32
N SER A 71 -26.32 5.42 -2.77
CA SER A 71 -25.16 6.14 -3.32
C SER A 71 -23.83 5.43 -3.07
N GLY A 72 -23.65 4.75 -1.93
CA GLY A 72 -22.38 4.11 -1.57
C GLY A 72 -21.22 5.06 -1.25
N ILE A 73 -20.01 4.55 -1.42
CA ILE A 73 -18.73 5.24 -1.31
C ILE A 73 -18.07 5.22 -2.69
N TYR A 74 -17.76 6.40 -3.21
CA TYR A 74 -17.00 6.54 -4.45
C TYR A 74 -15.52 6.64 -4.11
N ILE A 75 -14.70 5.99 -4.92
CA ILE A 75 -13.26 5.90 -4.76
C ILE A 75 -12.59 6.32 -6.07
N ASP A 76 -11.80 7.38 -5.99
CA ASP A 76 -10.84 7.80 -7.00
C ASP A 76 -9.52 7.13 -6.58
N VAL A 77 -9.21 6.03 -7.25
CA VAL A 77 -8.12 5.13 -6.88
C VAL A 77 -6.80 5.79 -7.19
N ASP A 78 -6.64 6.36 -8.38
CA ASP A 78 -5.39 7.02 -8.79
C ASP A 78 -5.18 8.38 -8.13
N GLY A 79 -6.26 9.06 -7.71
CA GLY A 79 -6.19 10.25 -6.85
C GLY A 79 -6.10 9.96 -5.35
N LEU A 80 -6.26 8.70 -4.92
CA LEU A 80 -6.36 8.28 -3.51
C LEU A 80 -7.44 9.04 -2.73
N GLN A 81 -8.57 9.36 -3.37
CA GLN A 81 -9.66 10.10 -2.75
C GLN A 81 -10.88 9.20 -2.54
N THR A 82 -11.64 9.51 -1.50
CA THR A 82 -12.96 8.92 -1.28
C THR A 82 -13.95 10.02 -0.98
N ASP A 83 -15.14 9.94 -1.55
CA ASP A 83 -16.22 10.86 -1.21
C ASP A 83 -17.57 10.15 -1.19
N ARG A 84 -18.52 10.79 -0.53
CA ARG A 84 -19.94 10.46 -0.57
C ARG A 84 -20.59 11.61 -1.34
N PRO A 85 -20.79 11.48 -2.67
CA PRO A 85 -21.36 12.56 -3.44
C PRO A 85 -22.69 12.96 -2.80
N PRO A 86 -23.00 14.27 -2.79
CA PRO A 86 -24.20 14.77 -2.15
C PRO A 86 -25.44 14.10 -2.76
N PRO A 87 -26.48 13.83 -1.94
CA PRO A 87 -27.69 13.12 -2.37
C PRO A 87 -28.51 13.85 -3.46
N SER A 88 -28.11 15.06 -3.85
CA SER A 88 -28.88 15.94 -4.74
C SER A 88 -28.72 15.67 -6.24
N ASN A 89 -28.02 14.62 -6.67
CA ASN A 89 -28.16 14.14 -8.05
C ASN A 89 -28.24 12.61 -8.14
N PRO A 90 -29.40 12.02 -7.78
CA PRO A 90 -29.65 10.58 -7.87
C PRO A 90 -29.87 10.08 -9.30
N GLN A 91 -29.61 10.89 -10.34
CA GLN A 91 -29.61 10.39 -11.70
C GLN A 91 -28.37 9.50 -11.91
N GLN A 92 -28.57 8.21 -11.62
CA GLN A 92 -27.88 7.08 -12.25
C GLN A 92 -27.56 7.45 -13.70
N GLY A 93 -26.35 7.91 -13.98
CA GLY A 93 -25.96 8.29 -15.35
C GLY A 93 -25.19 9.59 -15.50
N THR A 94 -25.17 10.51 -14.51
CA THR A 94 -24.18 11.60 -14.56
C THR A 94 -22.85 11.03 -14.05
N ILE A 95 -22.11 10.42 -14.98
CA ILE A 95 -20.79 9.86 -14.77
C ILE A 95 -19.90 10.97 -14.19
N LEU A 96 -19.55 10.86 -12.91
CA LEU A 96 -18.46 11.65 -12.36
C LEU A 96 -17.17 11.01 -12.93
N SER A 97 -16.66 11.59 -14.02
CA SER A 97 -15.58 11.02 -14.84
C SER A 97 -14.26 10.78 -14.12
N ALA A 98 -14.14 11.25 -12.87
CA ALA A 98 -12.96 11.13 -12.02
C ALA A 98 -13.00 9.94 -11.03
N TRP A 99 -14.11 9.19 -10.93
CA TRP A 99 -14.23 8.12 -9.94
C TRP A 99 -14.09 6.75 -10.58
N ASP A 100 -13.24 5.88 -10.06
CA ASP A 100 -12.96 4.58 -10.67
C ASP A 100 -13.84 3.46 -10.11
N LEU A 101 -14.25 3.58 -8.85
CA LEU A 101 -15.01 2.56 -8.15
C LEU A 101 -16.14 3.17 -7.32
N ASN A 102 -17.27 2.48 -7.22
CA ASN A 102 -18.30 2.74 -6.22
C ASN A 102 -18.59 1.46 -5.45
N ILE A 103 -18.61 1.52 -4.12
CA ILE A 103 -19.04 0.46 -3.22
C ILE A 103 -20.34 0.92 -2.55
N PHE A 104 -21.47 0.36 -2.97
CA PHE A 104 -22.76 0.64 -2.36
C PHE A 104 -23.45 -0.62 -1.87
N ASN A 105 -24.32 -0.48 -0.89
CA ASN A 105 -25.07 -1.58 -0.31
C ASN A 105 -26.49 -1.57 -0.87
N VAL A 106 -26.94 -2.68 -1.46
CA VAL A 106 -28.34 -2.87 -1.82
C VAL A 106 -28.99 -3.92 -0.94
N ASN A 107 -30.22 -3.64 -0.53
CA ASN A 107 -31.09 -4.67 0.04
C ASN A 107 -31.89 -5.28 -1.10
N PHE A 108 -31.73 -6.58 -1.34
CA PHE A 108 -32.67 -7.30 -2.18
C PHE A 108 -33.99 -7.46 -1.41
N THR A 109 -35.11 -7.13 -2.05
CA THR A 109 -36.45 -7.23 -1.45
C THR A 109 -37.00 -8.66 -1.47
N ASP A 110 -36.31 -9.59 -2.12
CA ASP A 110 -36.75 -10.98 -2.17
C ASP A 110 -36.59 -11.64 -0.78
N PRO A 111 -37.67 -12.14 -0.16
CA PRO A 111 -37.60 -12.82 1.14
C PRO A 111 -36.72 -14.08 1.15
N GLN A 112 -36.51 -14.70 -0.02
CA GLN A 112 -35.65 -15.87 -0.24
C GLN A 112 -34.19 -15.46 -0.47
N GLU A 113 -33.96 -14.35 -1.18
CA GLU A 113 -32.64 -13.74 -1.33
C GLU A 113 -32.45 -12.62 -0.30
N GLN A 114 -32.40 -13.00 0.99
CA GLN A 114 -31.87 -12.12 2.07
C GLN A 114 -30.37 -11.81 1.90
N GLY A 115 -29.90 -11.79 0.65
CA GLY A 115 -28.62 -11.28 0.27
C GLY A 115 -28.66 -9.76 0.31
N LYS A 116 -27.52 -9.18 0.58
CA LYS A 116 -27.24 -7.83 0.15
C LYS A 116 -26.09 -7.88 -0.84
N GLY A 117 -26.13 -6.93 -1.76
CA GLY A 117 -25.17 -6.83 -2.85
C GLY A 117 -24.24 -5.65 -2.63
N VAL A 118 -22.96 -5.84 -2.93
CA VAL A 118 -22.10 -4.72 -3.32
C VAL A 118 -22.01 -4.73 -4.82
N PHE A 119 -22.39 -3.62 -5.43
CA PHE A 119 -22.21 -3.39 -6.85
C PHE A 119 -21.02 -2.48 -7.06
N LEU A 120 -20.20 -2.84 -8.05
CA LEU A 120 -19.07 -2.02 -8.47
C LEU A 120 -19.47 -1.27 -9.73
N TYR A 121 -19.73 0.03 -9.59
CA TYR A 121 -19.91 0.89 -10.74
C TYR A 121 -18.55 1.29 -11.30
N THR A 122 -18.42 1.21 -12.63
CA THR A 122 -17.20 1.61 -13.34
C THR A 122 -17.61 2.53 -14.49
N PRO A 123 -17.13 3.77 -14.56
CA PRO A 123 -17.44 4.66 -15.67
C PRO A 123 -17.13 4.03 -17.01
N ALA A 124 -17.95 4.29 -18.03
CA ALA A 124 -17.61 3.89 -19.40
C ALA A 124 -16.27 4.49 -19.89
N ALA A 125 -15.89 5.66 -19.35
CA ALA A 125 -14.64 6.33 -19.66
C ALA A 125 -13.40 5.66 -19.04
N ARG A 126 -13.58 4.95 -17.91
CA ARG A 126 -12.52 4.28 -17.16
C ARG A 126 -13.02 2.92 -16.68
N PRO A 127 -12.98 1.90 -17.57
CA PRO A 127 -13.50 0.60 -17.23
C PRO A 127 -12.69 0.01 -16.08
N ALA A 128 -13.40 -0.51 -15.08
CA ALA A 128 -12.81 -1.30 -14.03
C ALA A 128 -13.49 -2.67 -13.99
N ALA A 129 -12.81 -3.64 -13.39
CA ALA A 129 -13.35 -4.97 -13.20
C ALA A 129 -12.78 -5.55 -11.92
N ALA A 130 -13.62 -6.28 -11.17
CA ALA A 130 -13.17 -7.01 -10.01
C ALA A 130 -12.80 -8.45 -10.36
N MET A 131 -11.86 -9.00 -9.59
CA MET A 131 -11.55 -10.42 -9.62
C MET A 131 -12.73 -11.23 -9.12
N GLY A 132 -13.10 -12.27 -9.86
CA GLY A 132 -14.23 -13.08 -9.50
C GLY A 132 -14.51 -14.19 -10.50
N ASN A 133 -15.58 -14.95 -10.25
CA ASN A 133 -16.03 -16.01 -11.11
C ASN A 133 -17.46 -15.75 -11.57
N LYS A 134 -17.79 -16.21 -12.78
CA LYS A 134 -19.19 -16.30 -13.22
C LYS A 134 -19.81 -17.56 -12.63
N SER A 135 -21.07 -17.52 -12.20
CA SER A 135 -21.81 -18.77 -11.93
C SER A 135 -21.99 -19.58 -13.21
N GLY A 136 -22.16 -20.90 -13.09
CA GLY A 136 -22.17 -21.85 -14.20
C GLY A 136 -23.03 -21.45 -15.41
N ASP A 137 -24.19 -20.82 -15.18
CA ASP A 137 -25.12 -20.39 -16.26
C ASP A 137 -24.82 -18.99 -16.82
N GLY A 138 -23.73 -18.35 -16.43
CA GLY A 138 -23.26 -17.07 -16.98
C GLY A 138 -24.09 -15.83 -16.60
N ALA A 139 -25.22 -16.00 -15.91
CA ALA A 139 -26.13 -14.90 -15.55
C ALA A 139 -25.56 -13.94 -14.50
N TYR A 140 -24.71 -14.44 -13.61
CA TYR A 140 -24.23 -13.67 -12.46
C TYR A 140 -22.70 -13.71 -12.33
N ALA A 141 -22.17 -12.53 -12.01
CA ALA A 141 -20.75 -12.21 -11.90
C ALA A 141 -20.42 -11.96 -10.43
N TYR A 142 -19.79 -12.93 -9.76
CA TYR A 142 -19.50 -12.89 -8.33
C TYR A 142 -18.06 -12.47 -8.03
N VAL A 143 -17.89 -11.35 -7.34
CA VAL A 143 -16.57 -10.91 -6.86
C VAL A 143 -16.04 -11.88 -5.81
N SER A 144 -14.83 -12.39 -6.02
CA SER A 144 -14.20 -13.34 -5.10
C SER A 144 -13.65 -12.63 -3.86
N ARG A 145 -13.79 -13.26 -2.69
CA ARG A 145 -13.03 -12.88 -1.49
C ARG A 145 -11.63 -13.47 -1.58
N LEU A 146 -10.62 -12.61 -1.62
CA LEU A 146 -9.22 -12.98 -1.65
C LEU A 146 -8.65 -13.01 -0.22
N GLY A 147 -7.69 -13.90 0.02
CA GLY A 147 -6.83 -13.84 1.21
C GLY A 147 -5.75 -12.76 1.05
N ALA A 148 -5.01 -12.47 2.13
CA ALA A 148 -3.81 -11.62 2.05
C ALA A 148 -2.70 -12.30 1.24
N GLY A 149 -1.87 -11.52 0.54
CA GLY A 149 -0.76 -12.01 -0.28
C GLY A 149 -1.17 -12.62 -1.63
N VAL A 150 -2.47 -12.66 -1.96
CA VAL A 150 -2.95 -13.13 -3.26
C VAL A 150 -2.58 -12.11 -4.34
N THR A 151 -1.94 -12.56 -5.42
CA THR A 151 -1.58 -11.68 -6.54
C THR A 151 -2.81 -11.29 -7.36
N VAL A 152 -3.00 -9.98 -7.53
CA VAL A 152 -3.94 -9.34 -8.44
C VAL A 152 -3.14 -8.79 -9.62
N GLY A 153 -3.38 -9.27 -10.83
CA GLY A 153 -2.58 -8.88 -11.99
C GLY A 153 -3.15 -9.41 -13.31
N PRO A 154 -2.45 -9.24 -14.45
CA PRO A 154 -2.99 -9.48 -15.80
C PRO A 154 -3.58 -10.88 -16.02
N GLY A 155 -3.06 -11.90 -15.34
CA GLY A 155 -3.56 -13.28 -15.43
C GLY A 155 -4.80 -13.58 -14.57
N GLY A 156 -5.30 -12.61 -13.81
CA GLY A 156 -6.43 -12.79 -12.90
C GLY A 156 -7.78 -12.93 -13.63
N PRO A 157 -8.73 -13.71 -13.10
CA PRO A 157 -10.09 -13.80 -13.63
C PRO A 157 -10.88 -12.53 -13.30
N PHE A 158 -10.73 -11.48 -14.12
CA PHE A 158 -11.54 -10.27 -13.99
C PHE A 158 -12.87 -10.45 -14.68
N ILE A 159 -13.95 -10.20 -13.94
CA ILE A 159 -15.29 -10.34 -14.51
C ILE A 159 -15.59 -9.10 -15.34
N ALA A 160 -15.68 -9.27 -16.66
CA ALA A 160 -16.25 -8.24 -17.52
C ALA A 160 -17.78 -8.20 -17.31
N PRO A 161 -18.38 -7.00 -17.18
CA PRO A 161 -19.83 -6.87 -17.15
C PRO A 161 -20.43 -7.48 -18.43
N PRO A 162 -21.52 -8.26 -18.34
CA PRO A 162 -22.12 -8.87 -19.52
C PRO A 162 -22.68 -7.77 -20.46
N PRO A 163 -22.34 -7.75 -21.75
CA PRO A 163 -23.06 -6.94 -22.72
C PRO A 163 -24.43 -7.60 -23.01
N PRO A 164 -25.52 -6.88 -23.32
CA PRO A 164 -26.07 -5.64 -22.78
C PRO A 164 -27.35 -5.90 -21.93
N THR A 165 -27.47 -7.05 -21.25
CA THR A 165 -28.75 -7.54 -20.69
C THR A 165 -29.13 -7.00 -19.30
N GLY A 166 -28.95 -5.70 -19.05
CA GLY A 166 -29.66 -4.98 -17.97
C GLY A 166 -28.99 -4.90 -16.60
N PHE A 167 -27.98 -5.72 -16.29
CA PHE A 167 -27.15 -5.56 -15.08
C PHE A 167 -25.67 -5.44 -15.46
N ALA A 168 -25.18 -4.21 -15.54
CA ALA A 168 -23.83 -3.89 -16.03
C ALA A 168 -22.73 -3.93 -14.95
N TYR A 169 -22.97 -4.60 -13.82
CA TYR A 169 -22.12 -4.46 -12.63
C TYR A 169 -21.72 -5.82 -12.05
N PRO A 170 -20.43 -6.08 -11.79
CA PRO A 170 -20.05 -7.19 -10.95
C PRO A 170 -20.60 -6.94 -9.54
N PHE A 171 -21.09 -7.99 -8.91
CA PHE A 171 -21.58 -7.93 -7.54
C PHE A 171 -21.00 -9.05 -6.70
N PHE A 172 -21.01 -8.88 -5.38
CA PHE A 172 -20.94 -10.03 -4.50
C PHE A 172 -22.16 -10.07 -3.62
N THR A 173 -22.60 -11.28 -3.31
CA THR A 173 -23.68 -11.52 -2.36
C THR A 173 -23.07 -11.94 -1.02
N TYR A 174 -23.70 -11.49 0.04
CA TYR A 174 -23.46 -12.02 1.37
C TYR A 174 -24.79 -12.23 2.07
N SER A 175 -24.89 -13.32 2.83
CA SER A 175 -26.06 -13.65 3.64
C SER A 175 -25.63 -14.22 4.99
N ASP A 176 -26.58 -14.36 5.91
CA ASP A 176 -26.36 -15.07 7.19
C ASP A 176 -26.78 -16.53 7.13
N ALA A 177 -27.24 -17.01 5.97
CA ALA A 177 -27.74 -18.36 5.86
C ALA A 177 -26.57 -19.35 5.99
N THR A 178 -26.46 -19.96 7.17
CA THR A 178 -25.86 -21.29 7.30
C THR A 178 -26.89 -22.34 6.86
N PRO A 179 -26.55 -23.38 6.07
CA PRO A 179 -25.25 -23.76 5.53
C PRO A 179 -25.16 -23.64 3.98
N PRO A 180 -23.95 -23.74 3.38
CA PRO A 180 -23.69 -23.77 1.92
C PRO A 180 -24.49 -24.81 1.12
N ASP A 181 -25.24 -25.66 1.81
CA ASP A 181 -25.89 -26.87 1.33
C ASP A 181 -27.14 -26.57 0.51
N GLN A 182 -27.83 -25.46 0.78
CA GLN A 182 -29.11 -25.17 0.12
C GLN A 182 -28.93 -24.40 -1.19
N TYR A 183 -27.85 -23.62 -1.31
CA TYR A 183 -27.45 -22.93 -2.53
C TYR A 183 -25.92 -22.76 -2.54
N PRO A 184 -25.15 -23.71 -3.11
CA PRO A 184 -23.71 -23.58 -3.31
C PRO A 184 -23.42 -22.58 -4.44
N LEU A 185 -23.93 -21.36 -4.30
CA LEU A 185 -23.62 -20.30 -5.22
C LEU A 185 -22.15 -19.92 -5.00
N PRO A 186 -21.32 -19.86 -6.06
CA PRO A 186 -19.91 -19.51 -5.96
C PRO A 186 -19.61 -18.12 -5.36
N GLY A 187 -20.63 -17.34 -5.00
CA GLY A 187 -20.55 -16.01 -4.38
C GLY A 187 -20.65 -15.93 -2.86
N VAL A 188 -20.90 -17.03 -2.13
CA VAL A 188 -21.11 -17.00 -0.66
C VAL A 188 -19.86 -16.69 0.17
N GLN A 189 -18.72 -16.41 -0.47
CA GLN A 189 -17.43 -16.17 0.18
C GLN A 189 -17.44 -14.95 1.12
N TRP A 190 -18.41 -14.05 0.95
CA TRP A 190 -18.57 -12.85 1.75
C TRP A 190 -19.59 -12.99 2.90
N SER A 191 -20.13 -14.18 3.12
CA SER A 191 -21.18 -14.49 4.11
C SER A 191 -20.64 -14.77 5.52
N GLY A 192 -21.52 -14.72 6.52
CA GLY A 192 -21.18 -15.10 7.91
C GLY A 192 -20.36 -14.08 8.70
N GLY A 193 -20.21 -12.86 8.17
CA GLY A 193 -19.32 -11.85 8.72
C GLY A 193 -17.89 -12.04 8.21
N VAL A 194 -17.34 -10.98 7.62
CA VAL A 194 -15.99 -10.98 7.06
C VAL A 194 -15.17 -9.92 7.76
N THR A 195 -13.97 -10.31 8.21
CA THR A 195 -12.97 -9.39 8.74
C THR A 195 -11.72 -9.48 7.88
N ASN A 196 -11.19 -8.34 7.44
CA ASN A 196 -10.02 -8.25 6.55
C ASN A 196 -10.17 -9.08 5.25
N GLY A 197 -11.35 -9.05 4.63
CA GLY A 197 -11.55 -9.66 3.32
C GLY A 197 -11.00 -8.75 2.23
N PHE A 198 -10.27 -9.30 1.25
CA PHE A 198 -9.73 -8.52 0.15
C PHE A 198 -10.53 -8.71 -1.13
N MET A 199 -10.74 -7.62 -1.85
CA MET A 199 -11.29 -7.59 -3.20
C MET A 199 -10.18 -7.10 -4.15
N GLY A 200 -9.80 -7.91 -5.13
CA GLY A 200 -8.87 -7.50 -6.18
C GLY A 200 -9.62 -6.82 -7.33
N PHE A 201 -9.04 -5.79 -7.93
CA PHE A 201 -9.62 -5.09 -9.06
C PHE A 201 -8.55 -4.63 -10.07
N ARG A 202 -8.99 -4.39 -11.30
CA ARG A 202 -8.26 -3.66 -12.32
C ARG A 202 -9.04 -2.41 -12.72
N PHE A 203 -8.36 -1.36 -13.13
CA PHE A 203 -8.98 -0.12 -13.60
C PHE A 203 -8.09 0.57 -14.62
N THR A 204 -8.67 1.51 -15.37
CA THR A 204 -7.92 2.42 -16.25
C THR A 204 -7.68 3.73 -15.51
N ALA A 205 -6.42 4.05 -15.20
CA ALA A 205 -6.05 5.26 -14.47
C ALA A 205 -6.00 6.51 -15.40
N ALA A 206 -5.63 7.67 -14.87
CA ALA A 206 -5.50 8.93 -15.61
C ALA A 206 -4.50 8.89 -16.78
N ASP A 207 -3.52 7.99 -16.74
CA ASP A 207 -2.56 7.76 -17.83
C ASP A 207 -3.13 6.89 -18.98
N ASN A 208 -4.40 6.48 -18.88
CA ASN A 208 -5.10 5.58 -19.78
C ASN A 208 -4.48 4.17 -19.87
N GLN A 209 -3.70 3.76 -18.87
CA GLN A 209 -3.17 2.41 -18.77
C GLN A 209 -3.97 1.58 -17.77
N ILE A 210 -3.82 0.25 -17.87
CA ILE A 210 -4.45 -0.68 -16.93
C ILE A 210 -3.55 -0.83 -15.70
N HIS A 211 -4.16 -0.64 -14.54
CA HIS A 211 -3.54 -0.85 -13.24
C HIS A 211 -4.31 -1.87 -12.41
N PHE A 212 -3.65 -2.38 -11.38
CA PHE A 212 -4.20 -3.38 -10.48
C PHE A 212 -4.19 -2.86 -9.05
N GLY A 213 -5.23 -3.20 -8.31
CA GLY A 213 -5.38 -2.79 -6.92
C GLY A 213 -6.16 -3.79 -6.10
N TRP A 214 -6.21 -3.52 -4.81
CA TRP A 214 -7.00 -4.26 -3.85
C TRP A 214 -7.71 -3.30 -2.89
N ALA A 215 -8.89 -3.70 -2.43
CA ALA A 215 -9.61 -3.03 -1.35
C ALA A 215 -9.85 -4.03 -0.21
N ARG A 216 -9.66 -3.60 1.04
CA ARG A 216 -9.93 -4.40 2.22
C ARG A 216 -11.26 -4.00 2.83
N LEU A 217 -12.12 -4.98 3.02
CA LEU A 217 -13.47 -4.82 3.49
C LEU A 217 -13.70 -5.63 4.77
N ASN A 218 -14.46 -5.04 5.68
CA ASN A 218 -15.19 -5.78 6.70
C ASN A 218 -16.67 -5.82 6.32
N ILE A 219 -17.30 -6.96 6.53
CA ILE A 219 -18.74 -7.14 6.34
C ILE A 219 -19.31 -7.65 7.65
N GLY A 220 -20.27 -6.91 8.20
CA GLY A 220 -20.97 -7.31 9.41
C GLY A 220 -21.85 -8.55 9.19
N THR A 221 -22.20 -9.19 10.29
CA THR A 221 -23.26 -10.21 10.35
C THR A 221 -24.66 -9.57 10.27
N ARG A 222 -25.72 -10.39 10.25
CA ARG A 222 -27.13 -9.95 10.40
C ARG A 222 -27.33 -8.99 11.54
N ALA A 223 -26.76 -9.35 12.70
CA ALA A 223 -26.92 -8.62 13.94
C ALA A 223 -26.32 -7.21 13.82
N GLN A 224 -25.40 -7.02 12.88
CA GLN A 224 -24.76 -5.75 12.53
C GLN A 224 -25.37 -5.14 11.26
N ASN A 225 -26.57 -5.56 10.87
CA ASN A 225 -27.27 -5.16 9.65
C ASN A 225 -26.40 -5.29 8.39
N HIS A 226 -25.46 -6.24 8.41
CA HIS A 226 -24.43 -6.40 7.40
C HIS A 226 -23.73 -5.12 6.97
N GLN A 227 -23.35 -4.30 7.93
CA GLN A 227 -22.60 -3.09 7.65
C GLN A 227 -21.29 -3.43 6.92
N ILE A 228 -21.08 -2.82 5.75
CA ILE A 228 -19.82 -2.91 5.03
C ILE A 228 -18.94 -1.75 5.50
N VAL A 229 -17.68 -2.02 5.76
CA VAL A 229 -16.68 -1.00 6.11
C VAL A 229 -15.49 -1.14 5.17
N LEU A 230 -15.22 -0.08 4.39
CA LEU A 230 -13.98 0.06 3.64
C LEU A 230 -12.87 0.40 4.63
N ARG A 231 -11.93 -0.53 4.84
CA ARG A 231 -10.81 -0.33 5.77
C ARG A 231 -9.72 0.51 5.10
N ASP A 232 -9.30 0.10 3.92
CA ASP A 232 -8.28 0.75 3.10
C ASP A 232 -8.23 0.12 1.70
N PHE A 233 -7.44 0.73 0.81
CA PHE A 233 -7.14 0.21 -0.51
C PHE A 233 -5.73 0.59 -0.94
N ALA A 234 -5.19 -0.15 -1.89
CA ALA A 234 -3.95 0.20 -2.56
C ALA A 234 -3.97 -0.21 -4.03
N TRP A 235 -3.09 0.39 -4.83
CA TRP A 235 -2.90 0.03 -6.23
C TRP A 235 -1.44 0.18 -6.65
N GLU A 236 -1.09 -0.45 -7.77
CA GLU A 236 0.25 -0.45 -8.34
C GLU A 236 0.40 0.64 -9.41
N SER A 237 1.28 1.62 -9.16
CA SER A 237 1.46 2.78 -10.05
C SER A 237 2.13 2.45 -11.37
N SER A 238 2.83 1.31 -11.46
CA SER A 238 3.36 0.84 -12.74
C SER A 238 2.28 0.14 -13.56
N PRO A 239 2.05 0.56 -14.82
CA PRO A 239 1.10 -0.08 -15.72
C PRO A 239 1.33 -1.57 -15.86
N ASN A 240 0.23 -2.33 -15.87
CA ASN A 240 0.21 -3.79 -16.03
C ASN A 240 1.01 -4.59 -14.98
N THR A 241 1.45 -3.98 -13.89
CA THR A 241 2.26 -4.65 -12.86
C THR A 241 1.34 -5.28 -11.79
N PRO A 242 1.50 -6.58 -11.47
CA PRO A 242 0.68 -7.22 -10.44
C PRO A 242 0.95 -6.66 -9.04
N ILE A 243 -0.07 -6.67 -8.19
CA ILE A 243 0.01 -6.31 -6.76
C ILE A 243 -0.46 -7.46 -5.88
N ALA A 244 0.21 -7.72 -4.77
CA ALA A 244 -0.30 -8.66 -3.77
C ALA A 244 -1.34 -7.99 -2.85
N THR A 245 -2.44 -8.66 -2.54
CA THR A 245 -3.44 -8.15 -1.60
C THR A 245 -2.83 -7.86 -0.23
N GLY A 246 -3.13 -6.68 0.31
CA GLY A 246 -2.56 -6.21 1.58
C GLY A 246 -1.11 -5.73 1.49
N ALA A 247 -0.51 -5.72 0.30
CA ALA A 247 0.79 -5.08 0.11
C ALA A 247 0.63 -3.56 0.29
N ILE A 248 1.45 -3.01 1.18
CA ILE A 248 1.56 -1.59 1.45
C ILE A 248 2.99 -1.15 1.12
N PRO A 249 3.24 0.14 0.85
CA PRO A 249 4.58 0.65 0.64
C PRO A 249 5.49 0.23 1.78
N GLU A 250 6.62 -0.39 1.46
CA GLU A 250 7.66 -0.53 2.45
C GLU A 250 8.04 0.88 2.90
N PRO A 251 8.17 1.14 4.22
CA PRO A 251 8.68 2.42 4.68
C PRO A 251 10.05 2.58 4.02
N SER A 252 10.15 3.57 3.11
CA SER A 252 11.30 3.71 2.23
C SER A 252 12.55 3.53 3.06
N VAL A 253 13.38 2.55 2.70
CA VAL A 253 14.53 2.18 3.54
C VAL A 253 15.43 3.40 3.80
N GLY A 254 15.38 4.41 2.92
CA GLY A 254 15.99 5.73 3.12
C GLY A 254 15.44 6.54 4.31
N THR A 255 14.14 6.53 4.62
CA THR A 255 13.59 7.18 5.83
C THR A 255 13.95 6.40 7.08
N ALA A 256 13.82 5.07 7.06
CA ALA A 256 14.19 4.23 8.20
C ALA A 256 15.69 4.32 8.53
N LEU A 257 16.55 4.28 7.52
CA LEU A 257 18.00 4.49 7.68
C LEU A 257 18.32 5.95 8.05
N GLY A 258 17.57 6.93 7.56
CA GLY A 258 17.70 8.33 7.97
C GLY A 258 17.45 8.50 9.47
N PHE A 259 16.38 7.91 10.01
CA PHE A 259 16.11 7.92 11.44
C PHE A 259 17.13 7.12 12.24
N LEU A 260 17.60 5.98 11.73
CA LEU A 260 18.67 5.21 12.38
C LEU A 260 19.97 6.02 12.47
N ALA A 261 20.34 6.70 11.37
CA ALA A 261 21.53 7.54 11.31
C ALA A 261 21.43 8.76 12.27
N LEU A 262 20.26 9.38 12.34
CA LEU A 262 19.98 10.45 13.32
C LEU A 262 20.00 9.94 14.77
N GLY A 263 19.46 8.74 15.01
CA GLY A 263 19.51 8.09 16.32
C GLY A 263 20.95 7.77 16.75
N ALA A 264 21.80 7.31 15.83
CA ALA A 264 23.21 7.03 16.11
C ALA A 264 24.02 8.31 16.39
N ALA A 265 23.70 9.45 15.74
CA ALA A 265 24.35 10.73 16.00
C ALA A 265 23.98 11.35 17.36
N GLY A 266 22.84 10.95 17.94
CA GLY A 266 22.36 11.40 19.25
C GLY A 266 23.05 10.74 20.45
N ILE A 267 23.69 9.58 20.27
CA ILE A 267 24.41 8.87 21.35
C ILE A 267 25.82 9.46 21.48
N ARG A 268 25.93 10.67 22.03
CA ARG A 268 27.22 11.17 22.54
C ARG A 268 27.49 10.50 23.89
N PRO A 269 28.53 9.65 24.02
CA PRO A 269 28.95 9.19 25.33
C PRO A 269 29.43 10.39 26.14
N THR A 270 28.61 10.85 27.07
CA THR A 270 29.02 11.78 28.12
C THR A 270 29.91 11.02 29.09
N ARG A 271 31.17 10.77 28.67
CA ARG A 271 32.25 10.44 29.60
C ARG A 271 32.54 11.70 30.42
N ARG A 272 31.70 11.93 31.44
CA ARG A 272 32.05 12.82 32.55
C ARG A 272 33.21 12.17 33.27
N LEU A 273 34.41 12.70 32.99
CA LEU A 273 35.61 12.57 33.80
C LEU A 273 35.23 12.77 35.28
N ARG A 274 35.17 11.67 36.03
CA ARG A 274 35.34 11.68 37.50
C ARG A 274 36.83 11.63 37.78
N GLU A 275 37.53 12.70 37.47
CA GLU A 275 38.86 12.95 38.02
C GLU A 275 38.89 14.42 38.41
N LEU A 276 38.86 14.64 39.74
CA LEU A 276 39.13 15.86 40.49
C LEU A 276 38.16 15.94 41.68
N ARG A 277 38.33 15.02 42.63
CA ARG A 277 38.14 15.33 44.06
C ARG A 277 38.84 14.27 44.91
N ARG A 278 39.92 14.74 45.54
CA ARG A 278 40.77 14.18 46.60
C ARG A 278 41.98 13.39 46.14
#